data_AF-A0A7V3RNJ0-F1
#
_entry.id   AF-A0A7V3RNJ0-F1
#
_cell.length_a   1.000
_cell.length_b   1.000
_cell.length_c   1.000
_cell.angle_alpha   90.00
_cell.angle_beta   90.00
_cell.angle_gamma   90.00
#
_symmetry.space_group_name_H-M   'P 1'
#
loop_
_entity.id
_entity.type
_entity.pdbx_description
1 polymer ?
#
loop_
_entity_poly.entity_id
_entity_poly.type
_entity_poly.pdbx_seq_one_letter_code
_entity_poly.pdbx_strand_id
1 'polypeptide(L)'
;FVGILIEHFAGAFPLWLAPEQVRVIPVSERFREYGQRIENELRSHGFRVAGDYRPEKIGYKIREAQLEKVPYMLIVGEKEQSAGTISVRDRVDGDLGAMSIAELVKRLHDEVKERRIRQVSTASAGLSERGAQFAD
;
A
#
# COMPACT_ATOMS: atom_id res chain seq x y z
N PHE A 1 -8.76 24.02 0.25
CA PHE A 1 -8.46 23.15 1.40
C PHE A 1 -7.84 21.82 0.96
N VAL A 2 -8.51 20.99 0.16
CA VAL A 2 -7.94 19.70 -0.32
C VAL A 2 -6.64 19.86 -1.12
N GLY A 3 -6.52 20.94 -1.92
CA GLY A 3 -5.28 21.25 -2.66
C GLY A 3 -4.02 21.33 -1.79
N ILE A 4 -4.11 21.91 -0.59
CA ILE A 4 -2.99 22.01 0.36
C ILE A 4 -2.53 20.61 0.80
N LEU A 5 -3.47 19.68 1.01
CA LEU A 5 -3.13 18.30 1.38
C LEU A 5 -2.49 17.56 0.21
N ILE A 6 -2.97 17.79 -1.02
CA ILE A 6 -2.37 17.21 -2.23
C ILE A 6 -0.93 17.67 -2.38
N GLU A 7 -0.67 18.97 -2.24
CA GLU A 7 0.68 19.55 -2.31
C GLU A 7 1.58 19.02 -1.18
N HIS A 8 1.08 19.06 0.07
CA HIS A 8 1.86 18.64 1.24
C HIS A 8 2.30 17.17 1.18
N PHE A 9 1.42 16.28 0.73
CA PHE A 9 1.75 14.85 0.61
C PHE A 9 2.25 14.47 -0.79
N ALA A 10 2.34 15.42 -1.73
CA ALA A 10 2.53 15.16 -3.15
C ALA A 10 1.58 14.06 -3.68
N GLY A 11 0.33 14.01 -3.19
CA GLY A 11 -0.67 12.95 -3.49
C GLY A 11 -0.42 11.60 -2.80
N ALA A 12 0.68 11.42 -2.08
CA ALA A 12 1.05 10.21 -1.33
C ALA A 12 0.42 10.22 0.07
N PHE A 13 -0.91 10.27 0.14
CA PHE A 13 -1.64 10.41 1.41
C PHE A 13 -1.31 9.32 2.43
N PRO A 14 -1.27 9.67 3.73
CA PRO A 14 -1.27 8.68 4.82
C PRO A 14 -2.48 7.76 4.74
N LEU A 15 -2.38 6.56 5.29
CA LEU A 15 -3.44 5.54 5.26
C LEU A 15 -4.81 6.12 5.66
N TRP A 16 -4.88 6.90 6.75
CA TRP A 16 -6.14 7.44 7.25
C TRP A 16 -6.81 8.45 6.28
N LEU A 17 -6.04 9.11 5.40
CA LEU A 17 -6.53 10.06 4.40
C LEU A 17 -6.69 9.48 2.99
N ALA A 18 -6.01 8.37 2.67
CA ALA A 18 -5.93 7.89 1.29
C ALA A 18 -7.31 7.52 0.72
N PRO A 19 -7.70 7.98 -0.49
CA PRO A 19 -9.00 7.68 -1.06
C PRO A 19 -9.20 6.17 -1.29
N GLU A 20 -8.12 5.49 -1.67
CA GLU A 20 -7.99 4.04 -1.63
C GLU A 20 -6.88 3.69 -0.65
N GLN A 21 -7.20 2.88 0.36
CA GLN A 21 -6.28 2.50 1.42
C GLN A 21 -5.55 1.19 1.09
N VAL A 22 -6.24 0.26 0.43
CA VAL A 22 -5.76 -1.08 0.14
C VAL A 22 -6.22 -1.50 -1.25
N ARG A 23 -5.32 -2.06 -2.06
CA ARG A 23 -5.65 -2.72 -3.33
C ARG A 23 -5.44 -4.22 -3.25
N VAL A 24 -6.47 -5.02 -3.56
CA VAL A 24 -6.34 -6.47 -3.72
C VAL A 24 -6.00 -6.81 -5.17
N ILE A 25 -4.94 -7.57 -5.38
CA ILE A 25 -4.40 -7.89 -6.71
C ILE A 25 -4.24 -9.41 -6.84
N PRO A 26 -5.22 -10.11 -7.42
CA PRO A 26 -5.08 -11.52 -7.74
C PRO A 26 -4.02 -11.75 -8.81
N VAL A 27 -3.17 -12.77 -8.62
CA VAL A 27 -2.11 -13.13 -9.58
C VAL A 27 -2.68 -13.62 -10.91
N SER A 28 -3.91 -14.14 -10.90
CA SER A 28 -4.67 -14.56 -12.08
C SER A 28 -6.17 -14.60 -11.74
N GLU A 29 -7.00 -14.78 -12.78
CA GLU A 29 -8.45 -14.88 -12.63
C GLU A 29 -8.91 -16.05 -11.74
N ARG A 30 -8.12 -17.12 -11.65
CA ARG A 30 -8.37 -18.27 -10.76
C ARG A 30 -8.54 -17.85 -9.29
N PHE A 31 -7.91 -16.75 -8.89
CA PHE A 31 -7.91 -16.26 -7.50
C PHE A 31 -8.87 -15.09 -7.28
N ARG A 32 -9.73 -14.77 -8.26
CA ARG A 32 -10.73 -13.69 -8.18
C ARG A 32 -11.62 -13.83 -6.96
N GLU A 33 -12.22 -15.00 -6.74
CA GLU A 33 -13.12 -15.23 -5.61
C GLU A 33 -12.41 -15.08 -4.26
N TYR A 34 -11.16 -15.54 -4.17
CA TYR A 34 -10.38 -15.33 -2.96
C TYR A 34 -10.10 -13.84 -2.73
N GLY A 35 -9.67 -13.11 -3.77
CA GLY A 35 -9.48 -11.66 -3.68
C GLY A 35 -10.75 -10.91 -3.27
N GLN A 36 -11.91 -11.27 -3.81
CA GLN A 36 -13.19 -10.67 -3.45
C GLN A 36 -13.58 -10.93 -1.98
N ARG A 37 -13.26 -12.12 -1.44
CA ARG A 37 -13.45 -12.40 -0.02
C ARG A 37 -12.59 -11.49 0.85
N ILE A 38 -11.29 -11.36 0.53
CA ILE A 38 -10.37 -10.45 1.25
C ILE A 38 -10.86 -9.01 1.19
N GLU A 39 -11.28 -8.56 -0.01
CA GLU A 39 -11.81 -7.22 -0.22
C GLU A 39 -13.04 -6.95 0.68
N ASN A 40 -14.01 -7.87 0.66
CA ASN A 40 -15.23 -7.73 1.47
C ASN A 40 -14.94 -7.77 2.97
N GLU A 41 -14.02 -8.62 3.42
CA GLU A 41 -13.62 -8.70 4.82
C GLU A 41 -13.01 -7.38 5.29
N LEU A 42 -12.06 -6.81 4.55
CA LEU A 42 -11.45 -5.52 4.89
C LEU A 42 -12.45 -4.36 4.82
N ARG A 43 -13.38 -4.37 3.86
CA ARG A 43 -14.48 -3.39 3.81
C ARG A 43 -15.36 -3.47 5.06
N SER A 44 -15.63 -4.69 5.56
CA SER A 44 -16.41 -4.89 6.80
C SER A 44 -15.71 -4.33 8.05
N HIS A 45 -14.38 -4.22 8.01
CA HIS A 45 -13.56 -3.55 9.03
C HIS A 45 -13.43 -2.03 8.84
N GLY A 46 -14.15 -1.44 7.87
CA GLY A 46 -14.21 0.00 7.66
C GLY A 46 -13.13 0.58 6.74
N PHE A 47 -12.37 -0.26 6.03
CA PHE A 47 -11.33 0.20 5.11
C PHE A 47 -11.87 0.48 3.70
N ARG A 48 -11.30 1.50 3.06
CA ARG A 48 -11.53 1.83 1.64
C ARG A 48 -10.66 0.95 0.77
N VAL A 49 -11.20 -0.20 0.38
CA VAL A 49 -10.48 -1.21 -0.42
C VAL A 49 -10.99 -1.20 -1.85
N ALA A 50 -10.15 -1.54 -2.82
CA ALA A 50 -10.57 -1.89 -4.18
C ALA A 50 -9.83 -3.15 -4.64
N GLY A 51 -10.41 -3.88 -5.59
CA GLY A 51 -9.76 -5.03 -6.22
C GLY A 51 -9.44 -4.78 -7.69
N ASP A 52 -8.26 -5.20 -8.14
CA ASP A 52 -7.85 -5.18 -9.55
C ASP A 52 -7.97 -6.57 -10.19
N TYR A 53 -9.17 -6.84 -10.70
CA TYR A 53 -9.53 -8.11 -11.33
C TYR A 53 -9.44 -8.09 -12.86
N ARG A 54 -8.75 -7.09 -13.44
CA ARG A 54 -8.54 -7.01 -14.90
C ARG A 54 -7.63 -8.17 -15.36
N PRO A 55 -7.76 -8.66 -16.61
CA PRO A 55 -6.90 -9.73 -17.15
C PRO A 55 -5.51 -9.20 -17.57
N GLU A 56 -4.86 -8.43 -16.70
CA GLU A 56 -3.55 -7.80 -16.94
C GLU A 56 -2.42 -8.52 -16.22
N LYS A 57 -1.18 -8.35 -16.70
CA LYS A 57 0.02 -8.87 -16.02
C LYS A 57 0.11 -8.29 -14.60
N ILE A 58 0.40 -9.13 -13.61
CA ILE A 58 0.51 -8.70 -12.20
C ILE A 58 1.47 -7.52 -12.00
N GLY A 59 2.63 -7.53 -12.68
CA GLY A 59 3.59 -6.44 -12.58
C GLY A 59 3.06 -5.10 -13.08
N TYR A 60 2.16 -5.12 -14.07
CA TYR A 60 1.46 -3.92 -14.54
C TYR A 60 0.51 -3.39 -13.46
N LYS A 61 -0.32 -4.27 -12.88
CA LYS A 61 -1.25 -3.92 -11.80
C LYS A 61 -0.54 -3.34 -10.58
N ILE A 62 0.56 -3.95 -10.16
CA ILE A 62 1.40 -3.47 -9.05
C ILE A 62 1.96 -2.09 -9.37
N ARG A 63 2.50 -1.90 -10.59
CA ARG A 63 3.05 -0.60 -11.01
C ARG A 63 1.98 0.49 -11.02
N GLU A 64 0.78 0.20 -11.52
CA GLU A 64 -0.33 1.15 -11.53
C GLU A 64 -0.74 1.54 -10.11
N ALA A 65 -0.91 0.58 -9.21
CA ALA A 65 -1.21 0.83 -7.80
C ALA A 65 -0.13 1.69 -7.10
N GLN A 66 1.15 1.48 -7.45
CA GLN A 66 2.25 2.30 -6.96
C GLN A 66 2.20 3.74 -7.51
N LEU A 67 1.89 3.92 -8.80
CA LEU A 67 1.73 5.25 -9.41
C LEU A 67 0.55 6.02 -8.82
N GLU A 68 -0.53 5.32 -8.49
CA GLU A 68 -1.70 5.84 -7.81
C GLU A 68 -1.50 6.00 -6.29
N LYS A 69 -0.31 5.61 -5.80
CA LYS A 69 0.14 5.80 -4.42
C LYS A 69 -0.77 5.13 -3.38
N VAL A 70 -1.35 3.97 -3.74
CA VAL A 70 -2.13 3.16 -2.81
C VAL A 70 -1.22 2.73 -1.64
N PRO A 71 -1.62 2.98 -0.37
CA PRO A 71 -0.77 2.68 0.79
C PRO A 71 -0.37 1.20 0.89
N TYR A 72 -1.31 0.29 0.65
CA TYR A 72 -1.09 -1.16 0.74
C TYR A 72 -1.61 -1.89 -0.49
N MET A 73 -0.83 -2.84 -0.99
CA MET A 73 -1.23 -3.78 -2.04
C MET A 73 -1.21 -5.20 -1.49
N LEU A 74 -2.27 -5.96 -1.70
CA LEU A 74 -2.41 -7.34 -1.24
C LEU A 74 -2.38 -8.27 -2.44
N ILE A 75 -1.31 -9.05 -2.55
CA ILE A 75 -1.14 -10.00 -3.64
C ILE A 75 -1.72 -11.34 -3.19
N VAL A 76 -2.60 -11.90 -4.02
CA VAL A 76 -3.27 -13.17 -3.71
C VAL A 76 -3.14 -14.16 -4.85
N GLY A 77 -2.49 -15.30 -4.59
CA GLY A 77 -2.37 -16.41 -5.52
C GLY A 77 -2.63 -17.76 -4.87
N GLU A 78 -2.09 -18.82 -5.48
CA GLU A 78 -2.30 -20.20 -5.03
C GLU A 78 -1.79 -20.44 -3.62
N LYS A 79 -0.60 -19.93 -3.31
CA LYS A 79 0.03 -20.05 -2.00
C LYS A 79 -0.82 -19.38 -0.93
N GLU A 80 -1.25 -18.14 -1.18
CA GLU A 80 -2.05 -17.35 -0.26
C GLU A 80 -3.44 -17.97 -0.04
N GLN A 81 -4.11 -18.41 -1.10
CA GLN A 81 -5.41 -19.07 -1.00
C GLN A 81 -5.33 -20.38 -0.21
N SER A 82 -4.31 -21.20 -0.47
CA SER A 82 -4.14 -22.50 0.19
C SER A 82 -3.78 -22.35 1.67
N ALA A 83 -3.03 -21.31 2.01
CA ALA A 83 -2.63 -21.01 3.39
C ALA A 83 -3.64 -20.14 4.16
N GLY A 84 -4.65 -19.56 3.49
CA GLY A 84 -5.54 -18.58 4.10
C GLY A 84 -4.83 -17.28 4.50
N THR A 85 -3.76 -16.92 3.78
CA THR A 85 -2.92 -15.74 4.03
C THR A 85 -3.00 -14.75 2.88
N ILE A 86 -2.33 -13.62 3.01
CA ILE A 86 -2.17 -12.61 1.95
C ILE A 86 -0.70 -12.17 1.92
N SER A 87 -0.18 -11.79 0.75
CA SER A 87 1.14 -11.19 0.64
C SER A 87 1.01 -9.66 0.62
N VAL A 88 1.61 -8.99 1.60
CA VAL A 88 1.46 -7.54 1.79
C VAL A 88 2.64 -6.80 1.22
N ARG A 89 2.35 -5.83 0.36
CA ARG A 89 3.30 -4.82 -0.07
C ARG A 89 2.85 -3.45 0.43
N ASP A 90 3.72 -2.79 1.15
CA ASP A 90 3.56 -1.43 1.63
C ASP A 90 4.25 -0.43 0.67
N ARG A 91 3.65 0.75 0.51
CA ARG A 91 4.19 1.80 -0.35
C ARG A 91 5.53 2.38 0.15
N VAL A 92 5.75 2.39 1.46
CA VAL A 92 6.93 2.96 2.12
C VAL A 92 7.96 1.87 2.44
N ASP A 93 7.53 0.82 3.13
CA ASP A 93 8.39 -0.23 3.66
C ASP A 93 8.69 -1.34 2.63
N GLY A 94 8.00 -1.33 1.48
CA GLY A 94 8.20 -2.32 0.42
C GLY A 94 7.49 -3.63 0.72
N ASP A 95 8.17 -4.76 0.50
CA ASP A 95 7.58 -6.08 0.72
C ASP A 95 7.57 -6.42 2.22
N LEU A 96 6.38 -6.64 2.79
CA LEU A 96 6.20 -7.06 4.18
C LEU A 96 5.99 -8.56 4.32
N GLY A 97 5.95 -9.29 3.20
CA GLY A 97 5.77 -10.73 3.17
C GLY A 97 4.34 -11.19 3.45
N ALA A 98 4.20 -12.49 3.72
CA ALA A 98 2.91 -13.11 3.97
C ALA A 98 2.44 -12.89 5.43
N MET A 99 1.18 -12.54 5.61
CA MET A 99 0.52 -12.49 6.92
C MET A 99 -0.95 -12.90 6.83
N SER A 100 -1.57 -13.16 7.97
CA SER A 100 -3.01 -13.37 8.06
C SER A 100 -3.78 -12.07 7.87
N ILE A 101 -5.07 -12.20 7.53
CA ILE A 101 -5.96 -11.05 7.38
C ILE A 101 -6.16 -10.34 8.72
N ALA A 102 -6.25 -11.10 9.82
CA ALA A 102 -6.38 -10.56 11.17
C ALA A 102 -5.17 -9.70 11.58
N GLU A 103 -3.95 -10.16 11.27
CA GLU A 103 -2.72 -9.38 11.51
C GLU A 103 -2.72 -8.08 10.72
N LEU A 104 -3.12 -8.13 9.43
CA LEU A 104 -3.23 -6.94 8.61
C LEU A 104 -4.28 -5.97 9.17
N VAL A 105 -5.48 -6.44 9.50
CA VAL A 105 -6.56 -5.59 10.06
C VAL A 105 -6.07 -4.86 11.32
N LYS A 106 -5.43 -5.59 12.24
CA LYS A 106 -4.85 -5.00 13.45
C LYS A 106 -3.84 -3.91 13.10
N ARG A 107 -2.90 -4.21 12.20
CA ARG A 107 -1.87 -3.26 11.75
C ARG A 107 -2.50 -1.98 11.17
N LEU A 108 -3.48 -2.13 10.28
CA LEU A 108 -4.13 -1.00 9.62
C LEU A 108 -4.93 -0.15 10.62
N HIS A 109 -5.64 -0.76 11.57
CA HIS A 109 -6.35 -0.03 12.63
C HIS A 109 -5.39 0.72 13.53
N ASP A 110 -4.28 0.11 13.94
CA ASP A 110 -3.25 0.76 14.76
C ASP A 110 -2.70 2.01 14.02
N GLU A 111 -2.36 1.88 12.73
CA GLU A 111 -1.87 3.00 11.92
C GLU A 111 -2.91 4.13 11.74
N VAL A 112 -4.18 3.78 11.53
CA VAL A 112 -5.29 4.76 11.42
C VAL A 112 -5.53 5.46 12.75
N LYS A 113 -5.55 4.72 13.87
CA LYS A 113 -5.79 5.25 15.22
C LYS A 113 -4.71 6.26 15.61
N GLU A 114 -3.45 5.95 15.29
CA GLU A 114 -2.31 6.83 15.53
C GLU A 114 -2.23 7.99 14.53
N ARG A 115 -3.06 7.98 13.47
CA ARG A 115 -2.98 8.92 12.34
C ARG A 115 -1.56 9.04 11.81
N ARG A 116 -0.84 7.92 11.76
CA ARG A 116 0.59 7.88 11.47
C ARG A 116 0.86 8.50 10.09
N ILE A 117 1.80 9.43 10.04
CA ILE A 117 2.32 9.98 8.77
C ILE A 117 3.62 9.24 8.48
N ARG A 118 3.62 8.44 7.42
CA ARG A 118 4.79 7.72 6.93
C ARG A 118 5.26 8.37 5.63
N GLN A 119 6.53 8.76 5.55
CA GLN A 119 7.11 9.32 4.33
C GLN A 119 8.02 8.31 3.66
N VAL A 120 7.90 8.18 2.35
CA VAL A 120 8.95 7.55 1.54
C VAL A 120 10.16 8.45 1.68
N SER A 121 11.32 7.94 2.09
CA SER A 121 12.52 8.76 2.21
C SER A 121 12.79 9.43 0.86
N THR A 122 12.47 10.70 0.73
CA THR A 122 13.07 11.55 -0.27
C THR A 122 14.54 11.59 0.10
N ALA A 123 15.37 10.82 -0.60
CA ALA A 123 16.79 11.11 -0.69
C ALA A 123 16.94 12.48 -1.37
N SER A 124 16.64 13.55 -0.63
CA SER A 124 16.83 14.95 -0.99
C SER A 124 16.96 15.81 0.27
N ALA A 125 17.75 15.32 1.24
CA ALA A 125 18.23 16.10 2.40
C ALA A 125 19.71 15.80 2.66
N GLY A 126 20.53 15.74 1.59
CA GLY A 126 21.96 15.41 1.66
C GLY A 126 22.84 16.17 0.67
N LEU A 127 22.39 17.33 0.20
CA LEU A 127 23.15 18.21 -0.71
C LEU A 127 23.29 19.63 -0.16
N SER A 128 23.60 19.79 1.14
CA SER A 128 24.05 21.08 1.67
C SER A 128 25.27 21.03 2.60
N GLU A 129 26.00 19.92 2.71
CA GLU A 129 27.20 19.84 3.58
C GLU A 129 28.47 19.31 2.87
N ARG A 130 28.61 19.54 1.57
CA ARG A 130 29.91 19.33 0.86
C ARG A 130 30.40 20.59 0.14
N GLY A 131 30.24 21.75 0.79
CA GLY A 131 30.77 23.03 0.31
C GLY A 131 31.94 23.59 1.13
N ALA A 132 32.41 22.90 2.18
CA ALA A 132 33.34 23.49 3.15
C ALA A 132 34.59 22.63 3.44
N GLN A 133 35.12 21.91 2.45
CA GLN A 133 36.37 21.17 2.59
C GLN A 133 37.23 21.24 1.31
N PHE A 134 37.40 22.43 0.73
CA PHE A 134 38.51 22.75 -0.18
C PHE A 134 38.79 24.25 -0.11
N ALA A 135 39.31 24.68 1.03
CA ALA A 135 39.96 25.98 1.20
C ALA A 135 40.95 25.83 2.35
N ASP A 136 42.09 25.22 2.06
CA ASP A 136 43.40 25.44 2.68
C ASP A 136 44.47 24.79 1.79
#